data_AF-A0A2S2R1M8-F1
#
_entry.id   AF-A0A2S2R1M8-F1
#
_cell.length_a   1.000
_cell.length_b   1.000
_cell.length_c   1.000
_cell.angle_alpha   90.00
_cell.angle_beta   90.00
_cell.angle_gamma   90.00
#
_symmetry.space_group_name_H-M   'P 1'
#
loop_
_entity.id
_entity.type
_entity.pdbx_description
1 polymer ?
#
loop_
_entity_poly.entity_id
_entity_poly.type
_entity_poly.pdbx_seq_one_letter_code
_entity_poly.pdbx_strand_id
1 'polypeptide(L)'
;MDDDDHQNYIINLRLMKLTGFYQLINPNTSKYYGYSPYKVVATIEIMFGVFSVSVLILSSYYYLYNTNELMNHFMLAVAIFFSTFKLFCVSRNSELIWDCMDMTSVQFLSYTGHRRDALRTARAKSITLSILFLLLWGSVTVAWCLSPFIVDGVYLDVEINGKVRQYRYNSLNYVYPVGERFYNDHFLAFYAVEMLQVVSWGHATIAYDTFVISMCIAIQFQLKTIADSYSTLCYGTVSEAYGNKRNIDGNEFETALSLKLLIHDQQNMLKIIIMGCL
;
A
#
# COMPACT_ATOMS: atom_id res chain seq x y z
N MET A 1 23.78 3.51 -2.74
CA MET A 1 22.89 3.11 -3.84
C MET A 1 22.74 4.34 -4.71
N ASP A 2 23.47 4.37 -5.82
CA ASP A 2 23.55 5.50 -6.74
C ASP A 2 22.22 5.75 -7.46
N ASP A 3 22.06 6.97 -7.96
CA ASP A 3 20.87 7.46 -8.70
C ASP A 3 20.53 6.60 -9.94
N ASP A 4 21.48 5.78 -10.40
CA ASP A 4 21.33 4.82 -11.51
C ASP A 4 20.46 3.61 -11.15
N ASP A 5 20.46 3.18 -9.88
CA ASP A 5 19.69 2.03 -9.43
C ASP A 5 18.18 2.35 -9.36
N HIS A 6 17.86 3.63 -9.19
CA HIS A 6 16.49 4.15 -9.29
C HIS A 6 15.90 4.07 -10.71
N GLN A 7 16.75 3.94 -11.75
CA GLN A 7 16.33 3.81 -13.14
C GLN A 7 15.90 2.38 -13.51
N ASN A 8 16.30 1.40 -12.70
CA ASN A 8 16.18 -0.02 -13.01
C ASN A 8 14.88 -0.67 -12.50
N TYR A 9 13.96 0.04 -11.86
CA TYR A 9 12.71 -0.55 -11.35
C TYR A 9 11.48 0.21 -11.88
N ILE A 10 10.40 -0.53 -12.16
CA ILE A 10 9.10 0.08 -12.49
C ILE A 10 8.53 0.82 -11.28
N ILE A 11 8.75 0.27 -10.09
CA ILE A 11 8.24 0.83 -8.83
C ILE A 11 8.91 2.17 -8.53
N ASN A 12 8.13 3.12 -8.01
CA ASN A 12 8.65 4.41 -7.55
C ASN A 12 9.44 4.27 -6.23
N LEU A 13 10.71 3.85 -6.34
CA LEU A 13 11.61 3.68 -5.21
C LEU A 13 11.83 4.97 -4.40
N ARG A 14 11.78 6.15 -5.03
CA ARG A 14 11.90 7.43 -4.31
C ARG A 14 10.72 7.62 -3.35
N LEU A 15 9.52 7.28 -3.80
CA LEU A 15 8.31 7.36 -2.99
C LEU A 15 8.31 6.31 -1.87
N MET A 16 8.74 5.08 -2.15
CA MET A 16 8.87 4.05 -1.11
C MET A 16 9.91 4.43 -0.04
N LYS A 17 10.99 5.12 -0.42
CA LYS A 17 11.96 5.64 0.54
C LYS A 17 11.38 6.79 1.37
N LEU A 18 10.58 7.66 0.75
CA LEU A 18 9.90 8.77 1.43
C LEU A 18 8.90 8.27 2.48
N THR A 19 8.13 7.22 2.17
CA THR A 19 7.20 6.59 3.11
C THR A 19 7.86 5.60 4.07
N GLY A 20 9.19 5.43 4.04
CA GLY A 20 9.89 4.44 4.85
C GLY A 20 9.59 2.97 4.49
N PHE A 21 8.69 2.72 3.53
CA PHE A 21 8.30 1.38 3.11
C PHE A 21 9.49 0.60 2.53
N TYR A 22 10.35 1.26 1.76
CA TYR A 22 11.55 0.62 1.20
C TYR A 22 12.45 0.03 2.29
N GLN A 23 12.69 0.80 3.36
CA GLN A 23 13.54 0.38 4.46
C GLN A 23 12.86 -0.64 5.38
N LEU A 24 11.53 -0.65 5.42
CA LEU A 24 10.73 -1.67 6.13
C LEU A 24 10.92 -3.06 5.51
N ILE A 25 10.88 -3.15 4.18
CA ILE A 25 11.00 -4.43 3.46
C ILE A 25 12.44 -4.86 3.23
N ASN A 26 13.39 -3.92 3.13
CA ASN A 26 14.78 -4.23 2.82
C ASN A 26 15.50 -4.98 3.98
N PRO A 27 15.99 -6.21 3.76
CA PRO A 27 16.69 -6.99 4.78
C PRO A 27 18.06 -6.41 5.18
N ASN A 28 18.66 -5.59 4.29
CA ASN A 28 19.97 -4.96 4.46
C ASN A 28 19.89 -3.57 5.08
N THR A 29 18.71 -3.12 5.53
CA THR A 29 18.57 -1.85 6.25
C THR A 29 19.42 -1.85 7.53
N SER A 30 20.01 -0.70 7.86
CA SER A 30 20.83 -0.51 9.06
C SER A 30 20.09 -0.98 10.31
N LYS A 31 20.68 -1.97 11.00
CA LYS A 31 20.16 -2.53 12.25
C LYS A 31 20.82 -1.82 13.42
N TYR A 32 20.03 -1.27 14.33
CA TYR A 32 20.52 -0.76 15.61
C TYR A 32 20.27 -1.85 16.66
N TYR A 33 21.33 -2.33 17.32
CA TYR A 33 21.25 -3.44 18.28
C TYR A 33 20.57 -4.71 17.74
N GLY A 34 20.72 -5.00 16.44
CA GLY A 34 20.12 -6.17 15.80
C GLY A 34 18.66 -5.99 15.35
N TYR A 35 18.01 -4.88 15.71
CA TYR A 35 16.64 -4.55 15.28
C TYR A 35 16.64 -3.51 14.16
N SER A 36 15.78 -3.71 13.15
CA SER A 36 15.53 -2.69 12.14
C SER A 36 14.60 -1.61 12.74
N PRO A 37 15.01 -0.33 12.79
CA PRO A 37 14.18 0.72 13.36
C PRO A 37 12.83 0.86 12.63
N TYR A 38 12.79 0.57 11.34
CA TYR A 38 11.55 0.62 10.54
C TYR A 38 10.57 -0.49 10.93
N LYS A 39 11.06 -1.70 11.24
CA LYS A 39 10.21 -2.79 11.75
C LYS A 39 9.67 -2.47 13.15
N VAL A 40 10.46 -1.79 13.98
CA VAL A 40 10.02 -1.32 15.30
C VAL A 40 8.92 -0.26 15.15
N VAL A 41 9.12 0.75 14.30
CA VAL A 41 8.11 1.78 14.02
C VAL A 41 6.83 1.15 13.48
N ALA A 42 6.92 0.25 12.50
CA ALA A 42 5.75 -0.46 11.99
C ALA A 42 5.02 -1.28 13.08
N THR A 43 5.77 -1.89 14.01
CA THR A 43 5.17 -2.60 15.15
C THR A 43 4.44 -1.66 16.10
N ILE A 44 5.00 -0.47 16.35
CA ILE A 44 4.36 0.57 17.17
C ILE A 44 3.08 1.06 16.48
N GLU A 45 3.11 1.32 15.17
CA GLU A 45 1.93 1.71 14.39
C GLU A 45 0.84 0.63 14.44
N ILE A 46 1.21 -0.65 14.33
CA ILE A 46 0.26 -1.77 14.43
C ILE A 46 -0.38 -1.81 15.82
N MET A 47 0.42 -1.69 16.89
CA MET A 47 -0.11 -1.70 18.26
C MET A 47 -1.04 -0.51 18.50
N PHE A 48 -0.68 0.66 17.97
CA PHE A 48 -1.50 1.86 18.07
C PHE A 48 -2.82 1.70 17.32
N GLY A 49 -2.79 1.15 16.10
CA GLY A 49 -3.99 0.81 15.33
C GLY A 49 -4.92 -0.18 16.04
N VAL A 50 -4.38 -1.25 16.65
CA VAL A 50 -5.17 -2.22 17.43
C VAL A 50 -5.80 -1.57 18.67
N PHE A 51 -5.05 -0.72 19.37
CA PHE A 51 -5.55 0.06 20.50
C PHE A 51 -6.72 0.96 20.05
N SER A 52 -6.55 1.68 18.95
CA SER A 52 -7.56 2.55 18.38
C SER A 52 -8.83 1.84 17.95
N VAL A 53 -8.74 0.66 17.32
CA VAL A 53 -9.91 -0.17 17.01
C VAL A 53 -10.63 -0.59 18.28
N SER A 54 -9.89 -0.97 19.32
CA SER A 54 -10.46 -1.37 20.62
C SER A 54 -11.20 -0.19 21.27
N VAL A 55 -10.61 1.00 21.27
CA VAL A 55 -11.23 2.23 21.79
C VAL A 55 -12.49 2.61 20.99
N LEU A 56 -12.48 2.47 19.66
CA LEU A 56 -13.67 2.73 18.83
C LEU A 56 -14.81 1.76 19.15
N ILE A 57 -14.51 0.48 19.32
CA ILE A 57 -15.51 -0.54 19.70
C ILE A 57 -16.08 -0.22 21.09
N LEU A 58 -15.25 0.13 22.06
CA LEU A 58 -15.72 0.53 23.39
C LEU A 58 -16.55 1.84 23.34
N SER A 59 -16.11 2.82 22.55
CA SER A 59 -16.81 4.09 22.36
C SER A 59 -18.19 3.90 21.72
N SER A 60 -18.31 2.94 20.79
CA SER A 60 -19.57 2.62 20.10
C SER A 60 -20.70 2.19 21.05
N TYR A 61 -20.36 1.62 22.22
CA TYR A 61 -21.35 1.26 23.25
C TYR A 61 -22.14 2.49 23.74
N TYR A 62 -21.50 3.65 23.82
CA TYR A 62 -22.13 4.89 24.29
C TYR A 62 -23.01 5.56 23.21
N TYR A 63 -22.94 5.08 21.96
CA TYR A 63 -23.70 5.60 20.82
C TYR A 63 -24.77 4.63 20.30
N LEU A 64 -25.14 3.60 21.07
CA LEU A 64 -26.13 2.59 20.63
C LEU A 64 -27.48 3.18 20.18
N TYR A 65 -27.89 4.31 20.76
CA TYR A 65 -29.14 4.99 20.41
C TYR A 65 -28.97 6.09 19.34
N ASN A 66 -27.72 6.38 18.93
CA ASN A 66 -27.40 7.33 17.88
C ASN A 66 -26.82 6.59 16.66
N THR A 67 -27.72 6.20 15.74
CA THR A 67 -27.37 5.41 14.55
C THR A 67 -26.30 6.06 13.67
N ASN A 68 -26.28 7.39 13.57
CA ASN A 68 -25.32 8.10 12.73
C ASN A 68 -23.89 7.96 13.28
N GLU A 69 -23.72 8.24 14.58
CA GLU A 69 -22.42 8.11 15.23
C GLU A 69 -21.96 6.66 15.32
N LEU A 70 -22.88 5.73 15.55
CA LEU A 70 -22.58 4.30 15.56
C LEU A 70 -22.05 3.82 14.19
N MET A 71 -22.70 4.25 13.09
CA MET A 71 -22.26 3.91 11.73
C MET A 71 -20.87 4.52 11.43
N ASN A 72 -20.64 5.77 11.85
CA ASN A 72 -19.35 6.43 11.71
C ASN A 72 -18.23 5.67 12.45
N HIS A 73 -18.46 5.29 13.71
CA HIS A 73 -17.51 4.47 14.49
C HIS A 73 -17.22 3.12 13.84
N PHE A 74 -18.25 2.43 13.33
CA PHE A 74 -18.08 1.16 12.65
C PHE A 74 -17.23 1.31 11.38
N MET A 75 -17.51 2.32 10.55
CA MET A 75 -16.73 2.64 9.35
C MET A 75 -15.26 2.89 9.71
N LEU A 76 -14.99 3.72 10.73
CA LEU A 76 -13.63 4.03 11.18
C LEU A 76 -12.92 2.79 11.74
N ALA A 77 -13.61 1.96 12.53
CA ALA A 77 -13.02 0.74 13.09
C ALA A 77 -12.60 -0.23 11.98
N VAL A 78 -13.47 -0.43 10.97
CA VAL A 78 -13.15 -1.25 9.80
C VAL A 78 -11.98 -0.66 9.00
N ALA A 79 -11.98 0.66 8.76
CA ALA A 79 -10.91 1.32 7.99
C ALA A 79 -9.53 1.22 8.68
N ILE A 80 -9.47 1.47 9.99
CA ILE A 80 -8.23 1.35 10.77
C ILE A 80 -7.80 -0.12 10.86
N PHE A 81 -8.73 -1.05 11.06
CA PHE A 81 -8.44 -2.48 11.07
C PHE A 81 -7.80 -2.93 9.77
N PHE A 82 -8.37 -2.59 8.61
CA PHE A 82 -7.81 -2.96 7.31
C PHE A 82 -6.43 -2.37 7.07
N SER A 83 -6.21 -1.10 7.43
CA SER A 83 -4.90 -0.46 7.29
C SER A 83 -3.84 -1.11 8.19
N THR A 84 -4.21 -1.41 9.44
CA THR A 84 -3.35 -2.10 10.41
C THR A 84 -3.01 -3.51 9.94
N PHE A 85 -4.00 -4.23 9.41
CA PHE A 85 -3.81 -5.58 8.87
C PHE A 85 -2.86 -5.59 7.66
N LYS A 86 -3.02 -4.63 6.73
CA LYS A 86 -2.11 -4.44 5.59
C LYS A 86 -0.66 -4.24 6.06
N LEU A 87 -0.44 -3.37 7.04
CA LEU A 87 0.89 -3.10 7.58
C LEU A 87 1.48 -4.32 8.29
N PHE A 88 0.66 -5.07 9.04
CA PHE A 88 1.06 -6.33 9.65
C PHE A 88 1.51 -7.36 8.61
N CYS A 89 0.73 -7.56 7.54
CA CYS A 89 1.08 -8.47 6.45
C CYS A 89 2.41 -8.09 5.80
N VAL A 90 2.64 -6.80 5.53
CA VAL A 90 3.92 -6.33 4.95
C VAL A 90 5.09 -6.54 5.89
N SER A 91 4.93 -6.19 7.17
CA SER A 91 5.99 -6.33 8.15
C SER A 91 6.42 -7.80 8.30
N ARG A 92 5.44 -8.71 8.39
CA ARG A 92 5.65 -10.15 8.52
C ARG A 92 6.30 -10.77 7.28
N ASN A 93 5.83 -10.40 6.09
CA ASN A 93 6.29 -10.97 4.82
C ASN A 93 7.33 -10.08 4.12
N SER A 94 8.03 -9.23 4.87
CA SER A 94 8.96 -8.21 4.35
C SER A 94 10.05 -8.80 3.43
N GLU A 95 10.63 -9.95 3.80
CA GLU A 95 11.67 -10.62 3.01
C GLU A 95 11.13 -11.18 1.69
N LEU A 96 9.97 -11.83 1.71
CA LEU A 96 9.30 -12.32 0.51
C LEU A 96 8.90 -11.18 -0.43
N ILE A 97 8.45 -10.06 0.13
CA ILE A 97 8.11 -8.86 -0.63
C ILE A 97 9.36 -8.26 -1.26
N TRP A 98 10.48 -8.25 -0.54
CA TRP A 98 11.76 -7.80 -1.05
C TRP A 98 12.25 -8.65 -2.23
N ASP A 99 12.21 -9.97 -2.10
CA ASP A 99 12.60 -10.90 -3.18
C ASP A 99 11.71 -10.72 -4.42
N CYS A 100 10.41 -10.44 -4.22
CA CYS A 100 9.50 -10.10 -5.32
C CYS A 100 9.86 -8.78 -6.04
N MET A 101 10.61 -7.87 -5.41
CA MET A 101 10.95 -6.59 -6.05
C MET A 101 11.92 -6.76 -7.21
N ASP A 102 12.86 -7.70 -7.15
CA ASP A 102 13.84 -7.93 -8.23
C ASP A 102 13.18 -8.34 -9.55
N MET A 103 11.99 -8.94 -9.47
CA MET A 103 11.15 -9.29 -10.61
C MET A 103 10.48 -8.08 -11.26
N THR A 104 10.46 -6.92 -10.59
CA THR A 104 10.02 -5.64 -11.16
C THR A 104 11.16 -4.84 -11.79
N SER A 105 12.37 -5.42 -11.82
CA SER A 105 13.51 -4.80 -12.46
C SER A 105 13.33 -4.74 -13.98
N VAL A 106 13.78 -3.62 -14.56
CA VAL A 106 13.78 -3.35 -15.99
C VAL A 106 14.63 -4.39 -16.72
N GLN A 107 15.68 -4.93 -16.08
CA GLN A 107 16.54 -5.97 -16.64
C GLN A 107 15.79 -7.29 -16.82
N PHE A 108 15.03 -7.71 -15.81
CA PHE A 108 14.17 -8.90 -15.90
C PHE A 108 13.08 -8.75 -16.98
N LEU A 109 12.59 -7.53 -17.16
CA LEU A 109 11.52 -7.23 -18.12
C LEU A 109 12.01 -6.96 -19.54
N SER A 110 13.29 -6.62 -19.73
CA SER A 110 13.87 -6.32 -21.04
C SER A 110 14.46 -7.56 -21.70
N TYR A 111 13.65 -8.58 -21.94
CA TYR A 111 14.16 -9.83 -22.54
C TYR A 111 14.57 -9.70 -24.01
N THR A 112 14.10 -8.65 -24.72
CA THR A 112 14.54 -8.33 -26.08
C THR A 112 14.58 -6.81 -26.25
N GLY A 113 15.68 -6.27 -26.77
CA GLY A 113 15.98 -4.82 -26.83
C GLY A 113 14.90 -3.92 -27.46
N HIS A 114 13.91 -4.52 -28.15
CA HIS A 114 12.72 -3.88 -28.70
C HIS A 114 11.72 -3.31 -27.68
N ARG A 115 11.87 -3.58 -26.37
CA ARG A 115 10.83 -3.30 -25.36
C ARG A 115 11.15 -2.22 -24.31
N ARG A 116 12.27 -1.52 -24.45
CA ARG A 116 12.69 -0.45 -23.51
C ARG A 116 11.72 0.73 -23.46
N ASP A 117 11.05 1.07 -24.57
CA ASP A 117 10.09 2.18 -24.60
C ASP A 117 8.75 1.84 -23.93
N ALA A 118 8.31 0.59 -24.03
CA ALA A 118 7.15 0.09 -23.28
C ALA A 118 7.42 0.13 -21.76
N LEU A 119 8.64 -0.23 -21.35
CA LEU A 119 9.11 -0.15 -19.95
C LEU A 119 9.17 1.29 -19.43
N ARG A 120 9.65 2.24 -20.24
CA ARG A 120 9.62 3.68 -19.91
C ARG A 120 8.18 4.17 -19.71
N THR A 121 7.27 3.74 -20.58
CA THR A 121 5.84 4.08 -20.47
C THR A 121 5.22 3.47 -19.22
N ALA A 122 5.56 2.22 -18.88
CA ALA A 122 5.11 1.54 -17.67
C ALA A 122 5.51 2.30 -16.41
N ARG A 123 6.80 2.65 -16.33
CA ARG A 123 7.37 3.39 -15.22
C ARG A 123 6.76 4.78 -15.09
N ALA A 124 6.60 5.51 -16.19
CA ALA A 124 5.92 6.81 -16.17
C ALA A 124 4.48 6.70 -15.65
N LYS A 125 3.73 5.66 -16.06
CA LYS A 125 2.39 5.39 -15.53
C LYS A 125 2.42 5.03 -14.05
N SER A 126 3.30 4.15 -13.61
CA SER A 126 3.44 3.79 -12.19
C SER A 126 3.77 5.00 -11.33
N ILE A 127 4.77 5.80 -11.70
CA ILE A 127 5.14 7.02 -10.98
C ILE A 127 3.96 8.00 -10.91
N THR A 128 3.29 8.25 -12.03
CA THR A 128 2.15 9.19 -12.09
C THR A 128 1.01 8.72 -11.19
N LEU A 129 0.65 7.43 -11.27
CA LEU A 129 -0.43 6.86 -10.47
C LEU A 129 -0.08 6.86 -8.98
N SER A 130 1.15 6.48 -8.63
CA SER A 130 1.63 6.53 -7.25
C SER A 130 1.59 7.95 -6.65
N ILE A 131 1.99 8.97 -7.42
CA ILE A 131 1.91 10.38 -6.98
C ILE A 131 0.45 10.81 -6.81
N LEU A 132 -0.43 10.45 -7.75
CA LEU A 132 -1.86 10.74 -7.65
C LEU A 132 -2.47 10.13 -6.38
N PHE A 133 -2.16 8.87 -6.08
CA PHE A 133 -2.62 8.19 -4.87
C PHE A 133 -2.12 8.87 -3.59
N LEU A 134 -0.84 9.27 -3.56
CA LEU A 134 -0.29 10.01 -2.42
C LEU A 134 -1.00 11.35 -2.22
N LEU A 135 -1.26 12.11 -3.30
CA LEU A 135 -1.97 13.38 -3.22
C LEU A 135 -3.42 13.19 -2.75
N LEU A 136 -4.12 12.20 -3.30
CA LEU A 136 -5.51 11.91 -2.95
C LEU A 136 -5.62 11.49 -1.49
N TRP A 137 -4.88 10.47 -1.06
CA TRP A 137 -4.90 10.03 0.33
C TRP A 137 -4.36 11.08 1.29
N GLY A 138 -3.29 11.78 0.93
CA GLY A 138 -2.75 12.89 1.72
C GLY A 138 -3.79 14.00 1.93
N SER A 139 -4.55 14.35 0.89
CA SER A 139 -5.63 15.34 1.00
C SER A 139 -6.76 14.88 1.92
N VAL A 140 -7.12 13.59 1.86
CA VAL A 140 -8.12 13.00 2.76
C VAL A 140 -7.65 13.05 4.21
N THR A 141 -6.40 12.65 4.48
CA THR A 141 -5.81 12.71 5.83
C THR A 141 -5.76 14.14 6.36
N VAL A 142 -5.33 15.12 5.55
CA VAL A 142 -5.29 16.53 5.94
C VAL A 142 -6.69 17.07 6.22
N ALA A 143 -7.66 16.79 5.34
CA ALA A 143 -9.05 17.22 5.54
C ALA A 143 -9.63 16.64 6.84
N TRP A 144 -9.33 15.38 7.16
CA TRP A 144 -9.79 14.73 8.38
C TRP A 144 -9.13 15.29 9.65
N CYS A 145 -7.86 15.71 9.57
CA CYS A 145 -7.18 16.39 10.68
C CYS A 145 -7.76 17.79 10.92
N LEU A 146 -8.19 18.49 9.87
CA LEU A 146 -8.75 19.83 9.95
C LEU A 146 -10.24 19.85 10.33
N SER A 147 -10.95 18.72 10.20
CA SER A 147 -12.40 18.65 10.43
C SER A 147 -12.83 19.18 11.81
N PRO A 148 -12.12 18.93 12.93
CA PRO A 148 -12.57 19.43 14.23
C PRO A 148 -12.48 20.95 14.38
N PHE A 149 -11.64 21.61 13.57
CA PHE A 149 -11.50 23.06 13.57
C PHE A 149 -12.48 23.74 12.62
N ILE A 150 -12.90 23.06 11.55
CA ILE A 150 -13.90 23.57 10.61
C ILE A 150 -15.30 23.51 11.26
N VAL A 151 -15.55 22.43 12.00
CA VAL A 151 -16.85 22.13 12.63
C VAL A 151 -16.88 22.67 14.07
N ASP A 152 -16.21 23.80 14.30
CA ASP A 152 -16.10 24.37 15.64
C ASP A 152 -17.48 24.72 16.22
N GLY A 153 -17.70 24.40 17.49
CA GLY A 153 -18.97 24.58 18.18
C GLY A 153 -19.98 23.42 18.05
N VAL A 154 -19.62 22.32 17.38
CA VAL A 154 -20.42 21.08 17.41
C VAL A 154 -20.00 20.19 18.56
N TYR A 155 -20.99 19.73 19.32
CA TYR A 155 -20.82 18.82 20.45
C TYR A 155 -21.51 17.49 20.16
N LEU A 156 -20.89 16.43 20.64
CA LEU A 156 -21.42 15.08 20.64
C LEU A 156 -22.10 14.82 21.97
N ASP A 157 -23.38 14.48 21.89
CA ASP A 157 -24.18 14.04 23.00
C ASP A 157 -23.89 12.56 23.28
N VAL A 158 -23.32 12.28 24.46
CA VAL A 158 -22.96 10.95 24.91
C VAL A 158 -23.75 10.61 26.16
N GLU A 159 -24.54 9.54 26.13
CA GLU A 159 -25.32 9.11 27.27
C GLU A 159 -24.45 8.25 28.22
N ILE A 160 -24.21 8.75 29.44
CA ILE A 160 -23.45 8.04 30.47
C ILE A 160 -24.28 8.01 31.75
N ASN A 161 -24.65 6.82 32.21
CA ASN A 161 -25.46 6.60 33.42
C ASN A 161 -26.78 7.38 33.41
N GLY A 162 -27.47 7.42 32.26
CA GLY A 162 -28.75 8.12 32.09
C GLY A 162 -28.66 9.65 32.08
N LYS A 163 -27.44 10.22 32.02
CA LYS A 163 -27.21 11.64 31.81
C LYS A 163 -26.50 11.87 30.47
N VAL A 164 -27.03 12.78 29.67
CA VAL A 164 -26.37 13.25 28.45
C VAL A 164 -25.24 14.19 28.83
N ARG A 165 -24.04 13.90 28.32
CA ARG A 165 -22.84 14.73 28.46
C ARG A 165 -22.37 15.20 27.10
N GLN A 166 -21.82 16.41 27.05
CA GLN A 166 -21.45 17.05 25.79
C GLN A 166 -19.94 17.14 25.62
N TYR A 167 -19.42 16.41 24.64
CA TYR A 167 -18.00 16.40 24.28
C TYR A 167 -17.79 17.12 22.96
N ARG A 168 -16.77 17.97 22.87
CA ARG A 168 -16.44 18.64 21.60
C ARG A 168 -16.08 17.61 20.52
N TYR A 169 -16.61 17.82 19.32
CA TYR A 169 -16.33 16.97 18.15
C TYR A 169 -14.83 16.92 17.83
N ASN A 170 -14.34 15.73 17.50
CA ASN A 170 -12.93 15.43 17.24
C ASN A 170 -12.78 14.52 16.00
N SER A 171 -11.56 14.22 15.57
CA SER A 171 -11.31 13.51 14.31
C SER A 171 -11.80 12.06 14.30
N LEU A 172 -11.69 11.37 15.45
CA LEU A 172 -12.11 9.97 15.63
C LEU A 172 -13.21 9.81 16.68
N ASN A 173 -13.51 10.87 17.44
CA ASN A 173 -14.60 10.93 18.42
C ASN A 173 -14.52 9.85 19.49
N TYR A 174 -13.33 9.63 20.04
CA TYR A 174 -13.16 8.67 21.13
C TYR A 174 -13.92 9.12 22.39
N VAL A 175 -14.59 8.17 23.03
CA VAL A 175 -15.22 8.39 24.32
C VAL A 175 -14.19 8.08 25.41
N TYR A 176 -13.53 9.12 25.91
CA TYR A 176 -12.57 8.99 27.00
C TYR A 176 -13.28 8.85 28.36
N PRO A 177 -12.71 8.09 29.32
CA PRO A 177 -13.27 7.92 30.65
C PRO A 177 -13.00 9.12 31.57
N VAL A 178 -13.25 10.34 31.08
CA VAL A 178 -13.05 11.61 31.79
C VAL A 178 -14.35 12.41 31.83
N GLY A 179 -14.42 13.44 32.67
CA GLY A 179 -15.58 14.34 32.71
C GLY A 179 -15.61 15.30 31.51
N GLU A 180 -16.80 15.76 31.13
CA GLU A 180 -17.01 16.70 30.01
C GLU A 180 -16.17 17.98 30.15
N ARG A 181 -16.12 18.56 31.36
CA ARG A 181 -15.36 19.79 31.63
C ARG A 181 -13.87 19.56 31.42
N PHE A 182 -13.35 18.48 31.98
CA PHE A 182 -11.93 18.14 31.86
C PHE A 182 -11.53 17.90 30.41
N TYR A 183 -12.36 17.18 29.64
CA TYR A 183 -12.13 16.94 28.22
C TYR A 183 -12.12 18.24 27.42
N ASN A 184 -13.14 19.09 27.61
CA ASN A 184 -13.29 20.33 26.86
C ASN A 184 -12.19 21.35 27.22
N ASP A 185 -11.78 21.44 28.49
CA ASP A 185 -10.69 22.32 28.95
C ASP A 185 -9.32 21.88 28.38
N HIS A 186 -9.11 20.57 28.20
CA HIS A 186 -7.86 19.99 27.68
C HIS A 186 -8.00 19.43 26.26
N PHE A 187 -8.95 19.95 25.48
CA PHE A 187 -9.32 19.41 24.16
C PHE A 187 -8.12 19.17 23.24
N LEU A 188 -7.15 20.09 23.22
CA LEU A 188 -5.96 19.99 22.36
C LEU A 188 -5.12 18.73 22.63
N ALA A 189 -5.08 18.24 23.88
CA ALA A 189 -4.35 17.03 24.22
C ALA A 189 -5.02 15.78 23.62
N PHE A 190 -6.35 15.69 23.72
CA PHE A 190 -7.12 14.59 23.15
C PHE A 190 -7.14 14.64 21.62
N TYR A 191 -7.25 15.84 21.05
CA TYR A 191 -7.11 16.08 19.62
C TYR A 191 -5.75 15.60 19.09
N ALA A 192 -4.64 15.90 19.79
CA ALA A 192 -3.31 15.48 19.35
C ALA A 192 -3.17 13.95 19.27
N VAL A 193 -3.77 13.21 20.20
CA VAL A 193 -3.76 11.73 20.20
C VAL A 193 -4.56 11.19 19.02
N GLU A 194 -5.78 11.68 18.78
CA GLU A 194 -6.60 11.23 17.65
C GLU A 194 -5.99 11.62 16.30
N MET A 195 -5.39 12.80 16.22
CA MET A 195 -4.68 13.27 15.03
C MET A 195 -3.47 12.38 14.70
N LEU A 196 -2.68 12.00 15.71
CA LEU A 196 -1.57 11.05 15.54
C LEU A 196 -2.07 9.73 14.94
N GLN A 197 -3.23 9.25 15.40
CA GLN A 197 -3.84 8.02 14.88
C GLN A 197 -4.29 8.17 13.43
N VAL A 198 -4.92 9.29 13.07
CA VAL A 198 -5.34 9.59 11.70
C VAL A 198 -4.13 9.63 10.76
N VAL A 199 -3.03 10.25 11.19
CA VAL A 199 -1.78 10.30 10.42
C VAL A 199 -1.16 8.91 10.27
N SER A 200 -1.13 8.10 11.34
CA SER A 200 -0.64 6.72 11.29
C SER A 200 -1.47 5.85 10.34
N TRP A 201 -2.80 5.97 10.39
CA TRP A 201 -3.72 5.29 9.46
C TRP A 201 -3.48 5.72 8.00
N GLY A 202 -3.34 7.02 7.76
CA GLY A 202 -3.03 7.55 6.42
C GLY A 202 -1.69 7.04 5.89
N HIS A 203 -0.66 7.06 6.74
CA HIS A 203 0.68 6.56 6.42
C HIS A 203 0.67 5.09 5.98
N ALA A 204 0.11 4.21 6.81
CA ALA A 204 0.04 2.77 6.53
C ALA A 204 -0.72 2.47 5.22
N THR A 205 -1.81 3.20 4.96
CA THR A 205 -2.61 3.04 3.74
C THR A 205 -1.85 3.49 2.50
N ILE A 206 -1.25 4.69 2.52
CA ILE A 206 -0.47 5.23 1.40
C ILE A 206 0.70 4.30 1.06
N ALA A 207 1.44 3.86 2.07
CA ALA A 207 2.63 3.05 1.88
C ALA A 207 2.31 1.71 1.20
N TYR A 208 1.27 1.02 1.69
CA TYR A 208 0.83 -0.26 1.15
C TYR A 208 0.21 -0.14 -0.25
N ASP A 209 -0.78 0.74 -0.42
CA ASP A 209 -1.56 0.81 -1.66
C ASP A 209 -0.68 1.25 -2.84
N THR A 210 0.23 2.19 -2.59
CA THR A 210 1.21 2.64 -3.60
C THR A 210 2.10 1.50 -4.08
N PHE A 211 2.53 0.62 -3.15
CA PHE A 211 3.33 -0.55 -3.48
C PHE A 211 2.53 -1.55 -4.31
N VAL A 212 1.32 -1.93 -3.87
CA VAL A 212 0.48 -2.92 -4.57
C VAL A 212 0.13 -2.44 -5.98
N ILE A 213 -0.24 -1.17 -6.14
CA ILE A 213 -0.54 -0.60 -7.44
C ILE A 213 0.67 -0.69 -8.39
N SER A 214 1.86 -0.41 -7.87
CA SER A 214 3.10 -0.50 -8.65
C SER A 214 3.40 -1.94 -9.08
N MET A 215 3.16 -2.91 -8.18
CA MET A 215 3.26 -4.35 -8.50
C MET A 215 2.24 -4.77 -9.55
N CYS A 216 0.99 -4.33 -9.45
CA CYS A 216 -0.06 -4.61 -10.43
C CYS A 216 0.32 -4.10 -11.82
N ILE A 217 0.90 -2.88 -11.91
CA ILE A 217 1.40 -2.35 -13.17
C ILE A 217 2.55 -3.21 -13.69
N ALA A 218 3.51 -3.60 -12.86
CA ALA A 218 4.62 -4.46 -13.28
C ALA A 218 4.12 -5.79 -13.85
N ILE A 219 3.18 -6.46 -13.16
CA ILE A 219 2.57 -7.72 -13.62
C ILE A 219 1.78 -7.51 -14.92
N GLN A 220 1.01 -6.43 -15.04
CA GLN A 220 0.28 -6.11 -16.27
C GLN A 220 1.23 -5.97 -17.46
N PHE A 221 2.37 -5.31 -17.27
CA PHE A 221 3.38 -5.18 -18.31
C PHE A 221 4.07 -6.51 -18.62
N GLN A 222 4.34 -7.36 -17.64
CA GLN A 222 4.82 -8.72 -17.86
C GLN A 222 3.84 -9.52 -18.71
N LEU A 223 2.56 -9.53 -18.35
CA LEU A 223 1.51 -10.25 -19.09
C LEU A 223 1.36 -9.74 -20.53
N LYS A 224 1.39 -8.42 -20.72
CA LYS A 224 1.40 -7.83 -22.06
C LYS A 224 2.64 -8.25 -22.85
N THR A 225 3.78 -8.30 -22.17
CA THR A 225 5.05 -8.72 -22.76
C THR A 225 4.96 -10.18 -23.29
N ILE A 226 4.41 -11.10 -22.49
CA ILE A 226 4.12 -12.47 -22.91
C ILE A 226 3.19 -12.49 -24.11
N ALA A 227 2.10 -11.73 -24.05
CA ALA A 227 1.07 -11.72 -25.09
C ALA A 227 1.62 -11.27 -26.45
N ASP A 228 2.40 -10.17 -26.51
CA ASP A 228 2.96 -9.76 -27.81
C ASP A 228 4.09 -10.69 -28.29
N SER A 229 4.83 -11.33 -27.39
CA SER A 229 5.82 -12.36 -27.78
C SER A 229 5.11 -13.57 -28.40
N TYR A 230 4.01 -14.02 -27.80
CA TYR A 230 3.21 -15.11 -28.32
C TYR A 230 2.56 -14.78 -29.67
N SER A 231 2.03 -13.56 -29.83
CA SER A 231 1.44 -13.14 -31.12
C SER A 231 2.48 -13.04 -32.23
N THR A 232 3.70 -12.60 -31.91
CA THR A 232 4.82 -12.52 -32.87
C THR A 232 5.26 -13.92 -33.32
N LEU A 233 5.36 -14.89 -32.40
CA LEU A 233 5.61 -16.31 -32.71
C LEU A 233 4.51 -16.92 -33.60
N CYS A 234 3.25 -16.63 -33.32
CA CYS A 234 2.14 -17.08 -34.17
C CYS A 234 2.15 -16.43 -35.56
N TYR A 235 2.55 -15.16 -35.68
CA TYR A 235 2.63 -14.48 -36.98
C TYR A 235 3.82 -14.99 -37.83
N GLY A 236 4.98 -15.25 -37.20
CA GLY A 236 6.14 -15.86 -37.85
C GLY A 236 5.78 -17.23 -38.43
N THR A 237 5.21 -18.11 -37.60
CA THR A 237 4.78 -19.46 -38.02
C THR A 237 3.69 -19.48 -39.11
N VAL A 238 2.75 -18.53 -39.12
CA VAL A 238 1.72 -18.42 -40.18
C VAL A 238 2.29 -17.85 -41.49
N SER A 239 3.21 -16.89 -41.41
CA SER A 239 3.93 -16.36 -42.57
C SER A 239 4.86 -17.41 -43.20
N GLU A 240 5.52 -18.23 -42.39
CA GLU A 240 6.40 -19.32 -42.84
C GLU A 240 5.62 -20.51 -43.44
N ALA A 241 4.40 -20.78 -42.98
CA ALA A 241 3.54 -21.82 -43.56
C ALA A 241 3.14 -21.53 -45.02
N TYR A 242 3.17 -20.27 -45.45
CA TYR A 242 2.89 -19.86 -46.84
C TYR A 242 4.13 -19.72 -47.72
N GLY A 243 5.35 -19.87 -47.17
CA GLY A 243 6.58 -19.47 -47.86
C GLY A 243 7.82 -20.32 -47.52
N ASN A 244 7.83 -21.58 -47.97
CA ASN A 244 9.02 -22.40 -48.19
C ASN A 244 9.84 -22.88 -46.96
N LYS A 245 10.30 -24.14 -47.02
CA LYS A 245 11.15 -24.79 -46.01
C LYS A 245 12.54 -24.17 -45.94
N ARG A 246 12.97 -23.65 -44.78
CA ARG A 246 14.18 -24.08 -44.03
C ARG A 246 14.53 -23.17 -42.84
N ASN A 247 15.10 -23.82 -41.82
CA ASN A 247 15.89 -23.34 -40.69
C ASN A 247 15.21 -22.31 -39.77
N ILE A 248 14.80 -22.80 -38.59
CA ILE A 248 14.44 -21.98 -37.42
C ILE A 248 15.53 -20.91 -37.27
N ASP A 249 15.18 -19.66 -37.57
CA ASP A 249 16.09 -18.54 -37.44
C ASP A 249 16.42 -18.36 -35.95
N GLY A 250 17.66 -17.96 -35.64
CA GLY A 250 18.13 -17.83 -34.26
C GLY A 250 17.24 -16.93 -33.40
N ASN A 251 16.58 -15.96 -34.04
CA ASN A 251 15.69 -14.99 -33.44
C ASN A 251 14.33 -15.60 -32.99
N GLU A 252 13.78 -16.56 -33.72
CA GLU A 252 12.53 -17.24 -33.32
C GLU A 252 12.78 -18.22 -32.16
N PHE A 253 13.91 -18.93 -32.17
CA PHE A 253 14.33 -19.78 -31.05
C PHE A 253 14.57 -18.96 -29.79
N GLU A 254 15.22 -17.80 -29.92
CA GLU A 254 15.45 -16.87 -28.81
C GLU A 254 14.13 -16.30 -28.27
N THR A 255 13.15 -15.99 -29.14
CA THR A 255 11.82 -15.53 -28.73
C THR A 255 11.01 -16.63 -28.03
N ALA A 256 11.08 -17.88 -28.51
CA ALA A 256 10.44 -19.04 -27.88
C ALA A 256 11.06 -19.38 -26.51
N LEU A 257 12.40 -19.28 -26.40
CA LEU A 257 13.13 -19.46 -25.15
C LEU A 257 12.77 -18.35 -24.15
N SER A 258 12.71 -17.09 -24.62
CA SER A 258 12.27 -15.93 -23.84
C SER A 258 10.87 -16.12 -23.29
N LEU A 259 9.94 -16.59 -24.13
CA LEU A 259 8.56 -16.88 -23.73
C LEU A 259 8.49 -17.98 -22.67
N LYS A 260 9.26 -19.06 -22.83
CA LYS A 260 9.32 -20.17 -21.86
C LYS A 260 9.86 -19.70 -20.51
N LEU A 261 10.90 -18.87 -20.51
CA LEU A 261 11.48 -18.30 -19.29
C LEU A 261 10.49 -17.36 -18.60
N LEU A 262 9.82 -16.49 -19.36
CA LEU A 262 8.83 -15.56 -18.82
C LEU A 262 7.61 -16.29 -18.20
N ILE A 263 7.12 -17.36 -18.84
CA ILE A 263 6.04 -18.20 -18.28
C ILE A 263 6.50 -18.91 -17.00
N HIS A 264 7.72 -19.44 -16.99
CA HIS A 264 8.28 -20.11 -15.82
C HIS A 264 8.43 -19.15 -14.63
N ASP A 265 8.88 -17.95 -14.92
CA ASP A 265 9.02 -16.85 -13.95
C ASP A 265 7.68 -16.40 -13.37
N GLN A 266 6.63 -16.30 -14.20
CA GLN A 266 5.28 -16.02 -13.72
C GLN A 266 4.70 -17.14 -12.85
N GLN A 267 4.99 -18.40 -13.18
CA GLN A 267 4.58 -19.54 -12.35
C GLN A 267 5.29 -19.55 -10.99
N ASN A 268 6.57 -19.16 -10.96
CA ASN A 268 7.32 -19.01 -9.72
C ASN A 268 6.80 -17.83 -8.88
N MET A 269 6.49 -16.69 -9.50
CA MET A 269 5.79 -15.55 -8.88
C MET A 269 4.48 -15.98 -8.19
N LEU A 270 3.60 -16.66 -8.92
CA LEU A 270 2.33 -17.13 -8.39
C LEU A 270 2.52 -18.10 -7.23
N LYS A 271 3.50 -19.01 -7.31
CA LYS A 271 3.82 -19.91 -6.20
C LYS A 271 4.30 -19.18 -4.96
N ILE A 272 5.18 -18.18 -5.10
CA ILE A 272 5.70 -17.39 -3.98
C ILE A 272 4.58 -16.56 -3.33
N ILE A 273 3.73 -15.93 -4.16
CA ILE A 273 2.58 -15.14 -3.66
C ILE A 273 1.56 -16.05 -2.96
N ILE A 274 1.29 -17.25 -3.49
CA ILE A 274 0.33 -18.20 -2.91
C ILE A 274 0.89 -18.84 -1.62
N MET A 275 2.19 -19.19 -1.56
CA MET A 275 2.81 -19.76 -0.37
C MET A 275 3.11 -18.72 0.73
N GLY A 276 3.30 -17.44 0.38
CA GLY A 276 3.55 -16.37 1.35
C GLY A 276 2.29 -15.72 1.96
N CYS A 277 1.11 -15.97 1.36
CA CYS A 277 -0.18 -15.47 1.84
C CYS A 277 -0.95 -16.47 2.73
N LEU A 278 -0.44 -17.68 2.95
CA LEU A 278 -1.00 -18.74 3.82
C LEU A 278 -0.13 -18.90 5.07
#